data_AF-A0A7S2Q8Y8-F1
#
_entry.id   AF-A0A7S2Q8Y8-F1
#
_cell.length_a   1.000
_cell.length_b   1.000
_cell.length_c   1.000
_cell.angle_alpha   90.00
_cell.angle_beta   90.00
_cell.angle_gamma   90.00
#
_symmetry.space_group_name_H-M   'P 1'
#
loop_
_entity.id
_entity.type
_entity.pdbx_description
1 polymer ?
#
loop_
_entity_poly.entity_id
_entity_poly.type
_entity_poly.pdbx_seq_one_letter_code
_entity_poly.pdbx_strand_id
1 'polypeptide(L)'
;CCEVDATQVSLMELKRRLEGTTKTAHREPEVLVTIDELVMEDGGAVTFSPSKFTLSGLRFHTTVKIRGGAADVAKLAGQKASEHAAVVADRISVNEHVKEAATTATSKAGAAIGSAKAAVSSALTSLKGPVSAIVEKANGLTMRTHTLSVSCTVKMVKEFGYEEVRVEVQDITSDHRLFDGIMQVDRAKQFIESAISQRASEAATRLAKEKMQKLNDKLGLA
;
A
#
# COMPACT_ATOMS: atom_id res chain seq x y z
N CYS A 1 -18.25 -28.38 30.54
CA CYS A 1 -18.26 -28.62 29.08
C CYS A 1 -18.03 -27.28 28.40
N CYS A 2 -16.82 -27.05 27.87
CA CYS A 2 -16.54 -25.84 27.13
C CYS A 2 -17.07 -26.05 25.71
N GLU A 3 -18.17 -25.39 25.35
CA GLU A 3 -18.55 -25.26 23.94
C GLU A 3 -17.42 -24.51 23.24
N VAL A 4 -16.59 -25.23 22.51
CA VAL A 4 -15.62 -24.63 21.61
C VAL A 4 -16.43 -23.99 20.50
N ASP A 5 -16.59 -22.68 20.58
CA ASP A 5 -17.30 -21.91 19.58
C ASP A 5 -16.63 -22.14 18.21
N ALA A 6 -17.41 -22.62 17.24
CA ALA A 6 -16.94 -22.91 15.89
C ALA A 6 -16.32 -21.67 15.20
N THR A 7 -16.64 -20.47 15.68
CA THR A 7 -16.03 -19.22 15.25
C THR A 7 -14.55 -19.14 15.61
N GLN A 8 -14.14 -19.60 16.81
CA GLN A 8 -12.75 -19.55 17.26
C GLN A 8 -11.86 -20.50 16.46
N VAL A 9 -12.36 -21.69 16.14
CA VAL A 9 -11.62 -22.66 15.31
C VAL A 9 -11.40 -22.11 13.90
N SER A 10 -12.44 -21.48 13.34
CA SER A 10 -12.36 -20.89 12.00
C SER A 10 -11.42 -19.68 11.97
N LEU A 11 -11.43 -18.85 13.02
CA LEU A 11 -10.51 -17.73 13.18
C LEU A 11 -9.06 -18.20 13.31
N MET A 12 -8.79 -19.21 14.13
CA MET A 12 -7.46 -19.80 14.26
C MET A 12 -6.96 -20.34 12.91
N GLU A 13 -7.82 -20.95 12.12
CA GLU A 13 -7.45 -21.44 10.80
C GLU A 13 -7.16 -20.29 9.82
N LEU A 14 -7.96 -19.22 9.85
CA LEU A 14 -7.71 -18.01 9.08
C LEU A 14 -6.38 -17.36 9.49
N LYS A 15 -6.15 -17.19 10.79
CA LYS A 15 -4.91 -16.67 11.39
C LYS A 15 -3.70 -17.44 10.86
N ARG A 16 -3.72 -18.77 10.98
CA ARG A 16 -2.64 -19.65 10.47
C ARG A 16 -2.37 -19.49 8.97
N ARG A 17 -3.37 -19.11 8.17
CA ARG A 17 -3.22 -18.92 6.71
C ARG A 17 -2.72 -17.53 6.34
N LEU A 18 -2.94 -16.53 7.18
CA LEU A 18 -2.56 -15.15 6.91
C LEU A 18 -1.18 -14.80 7.49
N GLU A 19 -0.87 -15.28 8.69
CA GLU A 19 0.41 -15.01 9.36
C GLU A 19 1.60 -15.59 8.60
N GLY A 20 2.71 -14.84 8.59
CA GLY A 20 3.94 -15.15 7.86
C GLY A 20 3.83 -14.97 6.34
N THR A 21 2.66 -14.63 5.80
CA THR A 21 2.51 -14.45 4.36
C THR A 21 3.01 -13.09 3.92
N THR A 22 3.73 -13.06 2.79
CA THR A 22 4.19 -11.83 2.14
C THR A 22 3.49 -11.66 0.80
N LYS A 23 3.09 -10.43 0.47
CA LYS A 23 2.47 -10.09 -0.82
C LYS A 23 3.07 -8.82 -1.38
N THR A 24 3.30 -8.81 -2.69
CA THR A 24 3.71 -7.61 -3.43
C THR A 24 2.49 -6.74 -3.68
N ALA A 25 2.41 -5.60 -3.00
CA ALA A 25 1.35 -4.60 -3.16
C ALA A 25 1.64 -3.62 -4.32
N HIS A 26 2.91 -3.39 -4.63
CA HIS A 26 3.32 -2.53 -5.74
C HIS A 26 4.63 -3.03 -6.36
N ARG A 27 4.83 -2.82 -7.67
CA ARG A 27 5.98 -3.36 -8.41
C ARG A 27 7.14 -2.37 -8.56
N GLU A 28 6.88 -1.09 -8.79
CA GLU A 28 7.93 -0.08 -9.00
C GLU A 28 7.58 1.26 -8.31
N PRO A 29 8.19 1.57 -7.16
CA PRO A 29 9.13 0.74 -6.42
C PRO A 29 8.43 -0.51 -5.83
N GLU A 30 9.21 -1.55 -5.57
CA GLU A 30 8.68 -2.81 -5.06
C GLU A 30 8.24 -2.62 -3.60
N VAL A 31 6.94 -2.76 -3.34
CA VAL A 31 6.35 -2.69 -2.00
C VAL A 31 5.85 -4.07 -1.63
N LEU A 32 6.51 -4.68 -0.65
CA LEU A 32 6.16 -5.98 -0.08
C LEU A 32 5.50 -5.75 1.28
N VAL A 33 4.33 -6.32 1.48
CA VAL A 33 3.61 -6.30 2.75
C VAL A 33 3.66 -7.72 3.32
N THR A 34 4.23 -7.87 4.51
CA THR A 34 4.25 -9.11 5.27
C THR A 34 3.27 -8.99 6.43
N ILE A 35 2.42 -9.98 6.62
CA ILE A 35 1.55 -10.08 7.80
C ILE A 35 2.33 -10.89 8.85
N ASP A 36 2.80 -10.22 9.89
CA ASP A 36 3.63 -10.85 10.91
C ASP A 36 2.76 -11.56 11.95
N GLU A 37 1.73 -10.87 12.44
CA GLU A 37 0.84 -11.39 13.48
C GLU A 37 -0.59 -10.83 13.31
N LEU A 38 -1.58 -11.64 13.70
CA LEU A 38 -2.99 -11.29 13.78
C LEU A 38 -3.51 -11.53 15.20
N VAL A 39 -3.98 -10.46 15.85
CA VAL A 39 -4.51 -10.46 17.21
C VAL A 39 -5.95 -9.93 17.19
N MET A 40 -6.82 -10.53 18.00
CA MET A 40 -8.16 -10.00 18.24
C MET A 40 -8.13 -9.04 19.41
N GLU A 41 -8.60 -7.82 19.23
CA GLU A 41 -8.71 -6.84 20.30
C GLU A 41 -9.91 -7.13 21.21
N ASP A 42 -9.85 -6.63 22.44
CA ASP A 42 -10.96 -6.68 23.38
C ASP A 42 -12.16 -5.92 22.80
N GLY A 43 -13.32 -6.59 22.74
CA GLY A 43 -14.52 -6.05 22.11
C GLY A 43 -14.62 -6.30 20.60
N GLY A 44 -13.66 -7.03 20.00
CA GLY A 44 -13.79 -7.52 18.64
C GLY A 44 -15.00 -8.43 18.46
N ALA A 45 -15.71 -8.29 17.34
CA ALA A 45 -16.84 -9.15 16.99
C ALA A 45 -16.52 -10.04 15.79
N VAL A 46 -16.86 -11.33 15.92
CA VAL A 46 -16.64 -12.37 14.92
C VAL A 46 -17.95 -13.04 14.57
N THR A 47 -18.38 -12.87 13.32
CA THR A 47 -19.45 -13.66 12.74
C THR A 47 -18.87 -14.38 11.53
N PHE A 48 -18.60 -15.68 11.66
CA PHE A 48 -17.92 -16.44 10.61
C PHE A 48 -18.83 -17.48 9.96
N SER A 49 -19.10 -17.29 8.67
CA SER A 49 -19.50 -18.38 7.78
C SER A 49 -18.63 -18.34 6.51
N PRO A 50 -18.27 -19.49 5.90
CA PRO A 50 -17.40 -19.51 4.71
C PRO A 50 -17.90 -18.66 3.54
N SER A 51 -19.23 -18.54 3.42
CA SER A 51 -19.91 -17.78 2.37
C SER A 51 -20.15 -16.32 2.73
N LYS A 52 -20.13 -15.97 4.02
CA LYS A 52 -20.37 -14.61 4.53
C LYS A 52 -19.75 -14.46 5.91
N PHE A 53 -18.86 -13.50 6.10
CA PHE A 53 -18.31 -13.25 7.43
C PHE A 53 -18.07 -11.77 7.67
N THR A 54 -18.04 -11.41 8.95
CA THR A 54 -17.66 -10.09 9.42
C THR A 54 -16.74 -10.27 10.61
N LEU A 55 -15.54 -9.71 10.49
CA LEU A 55 -14.53 -9.68 11.54
C LEU A 55 -14.25 -8.21 11.83
N SER A 56 -14.29 -7.82 13.09
CA SER A 56 -14.03 -6.46 13.53
C SER A 56 -13.15 -6.48 14.77
N GLY A 57 -12.35 -5.43 14.97
CA GLY A 57 -11.36 -5.39 16.05
C GLY A 57 -10.21 -6.37 15.81
N LEU A 58 -9.81 -6.59 14.55
CA LEU A 58 -8.61 -7.38 14.26
C LEU A 58 -7.40 -6.46 14.18
N ARG A 59 -6.45 -6.61 15.09
CA ARG A 59 -5.15 -5.95 15.04
C ARG A 59 -4.17 -6.80 14.25
N PHE A 60 -3.66 -6.24 13.16
CA PHE A 60 -2.60 -6.82 12.36
C PHE A 60 -1.28 -6.13 12.69
N HIS A 61 -0.26 -6.92 12.99
CA HIS A 61 1.13 -6.46 12.94
C HIS A 61 1.68 -6.81 11.56
N THR A 62 2.10 -5.79 10.83
CA THR A 62 2.56 -5.92 9.46
C THR A 62 3.92 -5.26 9.28
N THR A 63 4.74 -5.86 8.43
CA THR A 63 6.02 -5.31 8.00
C THR A 63 5.92 -4.92 6.54
N VAL A 64 6.05 -3.63 6.25
CA VAL A 64 6.09 -3.09 4.89
C VAL A 64 7.56 -2.89 4.49
N LYS A 65 8.02 -3.62 3.48
CA LYS A 65 9.35 -3.47 2.89
C LYS A 65 9.23 -2.77 1.54
N ILE A 66 9.86 -1.61 1.44
CA ILE A 66 9.94 -0.83 0.21
C ILE A 66 11.34 -0.97 -0.35
N ARG A 67 11.45 -1.44 -1.59
CA ARG A 67 12.70 -1.60 -2.33
C ARG A 67 12.67 -0.72 -3.57
N GLY A 68 13.63 0.18 -3.67
CA GLY A 68 13.75 1.04 -4.85
C GLY A 68 14.94 1.98 -4.76
N GLY A 69 15.19 2.69 -5.86
CA GLY A 69 16.10 3.82 -5.86
C GLY A 69 15.54 4.97 -5.03
N ALA A 70 16.40 5.86 -4.53
CA ALA A 70 15.97 7.04 -3.78
C ALA A 70 14.96 7.90 -4.57
N ALA A 71 15.08 7.93 -5.90
CA ALA A 71 14.14 8.63 -6.78
C ALA A 71 12.74 7.99 -6.79
N ASP A 72 12.65 6.67 -6.77
CA ASP A 72 11.35 5.97 -6.82
C ASP A 72 10.64 6.00 -5.46
N VAL A 73 11.41 5.91 -4.37
CA VAL A 73 10.91 6.16 -3.02
C VAL A 73 10.43 7.61 -2.89
N ALA A 74 11.17 8.58 -3.43
CA ALA A 74 10.75 9.98 -3.43
C ALA A 74 9.50 10.22 -4.29
N LYS A 75 9.31 9.50 -5.40
CA LYS A 75 8.04 9.54 -6.17
C LYS A 75 6.87 9.01 -5.35
N LEU A 76 7.05 7.92 -4.60
CA LEU A 76 6.00 7.40 -3.71
C LEU A 76 5.63 8.42 -2.61
N ALA A 77 6.63 9.08 -2.02
CA ALA A 77 6.42 10.10 -0.99
C ALA A 77 5.83 11.40 -1.56
N GLY A 78 6.28 11.80 -2.75
CA GLY A 78 6.04 13.12 -3.37
C GLY A 78 4.78 13.25 -4.22
N GLN A 79 4.04 12.18 -4.51
CA GLN A 79 2.81 12.27 -5.32
C GLN A 79 1.70 13.20 -4.75
N LYS A 80 1.78 13.61 -3.46
CA LYS A 80 0.94 14.71 -2.95
C LYS A 80 1.27 16.08 -3.56
N ALA A 81 2.52 16.34 -3.94
CA ALA A 81 2.89 17.62 -4.52
C ALA A 81 2.24 17.83 -5.89
N SER A 82 2.09 16.78 -6.70
CA SER A 82 1.41 16.88 -8.01
C SER A 82 -0.11 16.88 -7.92
N GLU A 83 -0.71 16.15 -6.98
CA GLU A 83 -2.17 16.12 -6.83
C GLU A 83 -2.70 17.39 -6.13
N HIS A 84 -1.98 17.93 -5.14
CA HIS A 84 -2.30 19.25 -4.61
C HIS A 84 -1.84 20.38 -5.54
N ALA A 85 -0.78 20.24 -6.33
CA ALA A 85 -0.47 21.23 -7.37
C ALA A 85 -1.49 21.22 -8.51
N ALA A 86 -2.15 20.10 -8.83
CA ALA A 86 -3.25 20.08 -9.78
C ALA A 86 -4.48 20.81 -9.22
N VAL A 87 -4.84 20.56 -7.94
CA VAL A 87 -5.95 21.26 -7.27
C VAL A 87 -5.63 22.74 -7.00
N VAL A 88 -4.37 23.08 -6.75
CA VAL A 88 -3.92 24.47 -6.58
C VAL A 88 -3.73 25.16 -7.93
N ALA A 89 -3.35 24.46 -9.01
CA ALA A 89 -3.34 25.02 -10.37
C ALA A 89 -4.77 25.28 -10.89
N ASP A 90 -5.73 24.42 -10.55
CA ASP A 90 -7.15 24.66 -10.84
C ASP A 90 -7.74 25.80 -9.99
N ARG A 91 -7.23 26.03 -8.77
CA ARG A 91 -7.62 27.18 -7.93
C ARG A 91 -6.82 28.47 -8.19
N ILE A 92 -5.67 28.40 -8.86
CA ILE A 92 -4.85 29.54 -9.29
C ILE A 92 -5.15 29.91 -10.76
N SER A 93 -6.29 29.47 -11.31
CA SER A 93 -6.83 30.01 -12.57
C SER A 93 -7.47 31.41 -12.43
N VAL A 94 -7.05 32.23 -11.44
CA VAL A 94 -7.54 33.61 -11.24
C VAL A 94 -6.40 34.63 -11.02
N ASN A 95 -5.21 34.42 -11.59
CA ASN A 95 -4.26 35.54 -11.75
C ASN A 95 -3.53 35.46 -13.09
N GLU A 96 -4.04 36.22 -14.06
CA GLU A 96 -3.51 36.32 -15.43
C GLU A 96 -2.02 36.75 -15.48
N HIS A 97 -1.49 37.37 -14.43
CA HIS A 97 -0.10 37.87 -14.41
C HIS A 97 0.99 36.81 -14.22
N VAL A 98 0.68 35.58 -13.78
CA VAL A 98 1.68 34.49 -13.72
C VAL A 98 1.72 33.71 -15.04
N LYS A 99 0.66 33.78 -15.83
CA LYS A 99 0.53 33.08 -17.11
C LYS A 99 1.45 33.66 -18.18
N GLU A 100 1.77 34.96 -18.13
CA GLU A 100 2.69 35.60 -19.08
C GLU A 100 4.16 35.24 -18.83
N ALA A 101 4.59 35.10 -17.58
CA ALA A 101 5.95 34.65 -17.27
C ALA A 101 6.18 33.17 -17.61
N ALA A 102 5.14 32.34 -17.54
CA ALA A 102 5.22 30.93 -17.92
C ALA A 102 5.12 30.72 -19.45
N THR A 103 4.31 31.51 -20.17
CA THR A 103 4.11 31.34 -21.62
C THR A 103 5.23 31.90 -22.50
N THR A 104 6.06 32.82 -22.02
CA THR A 104 7.28 33.22 -22.74
C THR A 104 8.38 32.17 -22.70
N ALA A 105 8.33 31.22 -21.76
CA ALA A 105 9.27 30.10 -21.71
C ALA A 105 8.84 28.89 -22.56
N THR A 106 7.54 28.73 -22.86
CA THR A 106 7.01 27.52 -23.51
C THR A 106 6.77 27.67 -25.03
N SER A 107 6.70 28.89 -25.56
CA SER A 107 6.43 29.13 -26.99
C SER A 107 7.64 29.00 -27.92
N LYS A 108 8.84 28.68 -27.39
CA LYS A 108 10.03 28.30 -28.18
C LYS A 108 10.43 26.82 -28.04
N ALA A 109 9.58 25.97 -27.48
CA ALA A 109 9.88 24.55 -27.26
C ALA A 109 9.03 23.60 -28.12
N GLY A 110 8.63 24.04 -29.32
CA GLY A 110 7.87 23.22 -30.28
C GLY A 110 8.70 22.49 -31.34
N ALA A 111 10.00 22.76 -31.46
CA ALA A 111 10.82 22.19 -32.54
C ALA A 111 12.29 22.03 -32.15
N ALA A 112 12.61 21.18 -31.16
CA ALA A 112 13.95 20.62 -30.98
C ALA A 112 13.99 19.58 -29.84
N ILE A 113 13.44 18.39 -30.07
CA ILE A 113 13.53 17.25 -29.11
C ILE A 113 14.96 16.68 -29.03
N GLY A 114 15.93 17.17 -29.83
CA GLY A 114 17.31 16.70 -29.84
C GLY A 114 18.33 17.44 -28.95
N SER A 115 18.05 18.67 -28.50
CA SER A 115 19.06 19.53 -27.86
C SER A 115 18.73 19.98 -26.43
N ALA A 116 17.55 19.60 -25.89
CA ALA A 116 17.14 19.92 -24.52
C ALA A 116 17.91 19.15 -23.43
N LYS A 117 18.78 18.19 -23.80
CA LYS A 117 19.71 17.55 -22.85
C LYS A 117 20.88 18.46 -22.45
N ALA A 118 21.23 19.44 -23.29
CA ALA A 118 22.36 20.34 -23.07
C ALA A 118 21.98 21.64 -22.34
N ALA A 119 20.76 22.14 -22.53
CA ALA A 119 20.29 23.37 -21.87
C ALA A 119 19.86 23.14 -20.42
N VAL A 120 19.37 21.93 -20.09
CA VAL A 120 19.10 21.54 -18.70
C VAL A 120 20.42 21.29 -17.96
N SER A 121 21.47 20.80 -18.64
CA SER A 121 22.80 20.68 -18.02
C SER A 121 23.48 22.02 -17.76
N SER A 122 23.23 23.06 -18.57
CA SER A 122 23.84 24.38 -18.40
C SER A 122 23.15 25.23 -17.32
N ALA A 123 21.83 25.08 -17.14
CA ALA A 123 21.11 25.66 -16.01
C ALA A 123 21.43 24.95 -14.66
N LEU A 124 21.88 23.70 -14.72
CA LEU A 124 22.38 22.97 -13.53
C LEU A 124 23.82 23.36 -13.16
N THR A 125 24.61 23.90 -14.09
CA THR A 125 26.03 24.26 -13.85
C THR A 125 26.24 25.68 -13.31
N SER A 126 25.25 26.56 -13.43
CA SER A 126 25.30 27.91 -12.85
C SER A 126 24.90 27.96 -11.37
N LEU A 127 24.34 26.88 -10.82
CA LEU A 127 24.20 26.65 -9.38
C LEU A 127 25.49 26.02 -8.82
N LYS A 128 26.56 26.81 -8.73
CA LYS A 128 27.80 26.49 -7.98
C LYS A 128 27.57 26.55 -6.46
N GLY A 129 26.64 25.73 -5.97
CA GLY A 129 26.49 25.32 -4.57
C GLY A 129 26.74 23.81 -4.43
N PRO A 130 26.63 23.20 -3.23
CA PRO A 130 27.16 21.87 -2.88
C PRO A 130 26.34 20.71 -3.50
N VAL A 131 26.20 20.71 -4.82
CA VAL A 131 25.43 19.72 -5.60
C VAL A 131 26.34 18.65 -6.18
N SER A 132 27.66 18.86 -6.26
CA SER A 132 28.61 17.78 -6.60
C SER A 132 28.60 16.65 -5.57
N ALA A 133 28.37 16.96 -4.29
CA ALA A 133 28.15 15.96 -3.24
C ALA A 133 26.79 15.23 -3.36
N ILE A 134 25.84 15.79 -4.13
CA ILE A 134 24.52 15.19 -4.38
C ILE A 134 24.57 14.25 -5.58
N VAL A 135 25.40 14.56 -6.59
CA VAL A 135 25.57 13.73 -7.79
C VAL A 135 26.52 12.54 -7.53
N GLU A 136 27.57 12.68 -6.71
CA GLU A 136 28.39 11.53 -6.31
C GLU A 136 27.67 10.58 -5.35
N LYS A 137 26.70 11.07 -4.56
CA LYS A 137 25.77 10.22 -3.78
C LYS A 137 24.70 9.51 -4.63
N ALA A 138 24.55 9.88 -5.91
CA ALA A 138 23.60 9.25 -6.83
C ALA A 138 24.19 8.02 -7.55
N ASN A 139 25.51 7.83 -7.55
CA ASN A 139 26.17 6.66 -8.16
C ASN A 139 26.28 5.44 -7.24
N GLY A 140 25.81 5.54 -6.00
CA GLY A 140 25.52 4.37 -5.16
C GLY A 140 24.17 3.77 -5.55
N LEU A 141 24.12 3.08 -6.69
CA LEU A 141 22.99 2.27 -7.22
C LEU A 141 22.61 1.08 -6.31
N THR A 142 22.85 1.19 -5.01
CA THR A 142 22.37 0.23 -4.02
C THR A 142 20.87 0.45 -3.85
N MET A 143 20.06 -0.49 -4.35
CA MET A 143 18.65 -0.63 -4.00
C MET A 143 18.51 -0.47 -2.48
N ARG A 144 17.95 0.64 -2.02
CA ARG A 144 17.74 0.84 -0.59
C ARG A 144 16.48 0.08 -0.21
N THR A 145 16.61 -0.75 0.82
CA THR A 145 15.47 -1.42 1.44
C THR A 145 15.09 -0.63 2.67
N HIS A 146 13.87 -0.10 2.69
CA HIS A 146 13.27 0.51 3.86
C HIS A 146 12.26 -0.47 4.43
N THR A 147 12.40 -0.79 5.72
CA THR A 147 11.48 -1.67 6.44
C THR A 147 10.71 -0.83 7.44
N LEU A 148 9.39 -0.93 7.43
CA LEU A 148 8.49 -0.21 8.32
C LEU A 148 7.61 -1.23 9.03
N SER A 149 7.58 -1.18 10.36
CA SER A 149 6.67 -1.98 11.18
C SER A 149 5.41 -1.16 11.47
N VAL A 150 4.27 -1.71 11.11
CA VAL A 150 2.96 -1.04 11.16
C VAL A 150 1.97 -1.96 11.85
N SER A 151 1.37 -1.47 12.92
CA SER A 151 0.24 -2.11 13.59
C SER A 151 -1.04 -1.43 13.12
N CYS A 152 -2.00 -2.17 12.60
CA CYS A 152 -3.26 -1.61 12.14
C CYS A 152 -4.47 -2.40 12.61
N THR A 153 -5.55 -1.69 12.96
CA THR A 153 -6.84 -2.31 13.30
C THR A 153 -7.71 -2.37 12.05
N VAL A 154 -8.29 -3.53 11.79
CA VAL A 154 -8.90 -3.87 10.52
C VAL A 154 -10.29 -4.44 10.73
N LYS A 155 -11.22 -4.03 9.87
CA LYS A 155 -12.53 -4.62 9.70
C LYS A 155 -12.56 -5.37 8.38
N MET A 156 -12.93 -6.65 8.44
CA MET A 156 -13.03 -7.53 7.27
C MET A 156 -14.48 -7.93 7.06
N VAL A 157 -14.98 -7.78 5.84
CA VAL A 157 -16.35 -8.15 5.48
C VAL A 157 -16.32 -8.96 4.19
N LYS A 158 -16.90 -10.15 4.25
CA LYS A 158 -17.23 -10.95 3.07
C LYS A 158 -18.74 -11.03 2.94
N GLU A 159 -19.26 -10.55 1.82
CA GLU A 159 -20.69 -10.60 1.50
C GLU A 159 -21.04 -11.89 0.76
N PHE A 160 -22.28 -12.36 0.91
CA PHE A 160 -22.75 -13.54 0.19
C PHE A 160 -22.80 -13.25 -1.31
N GLY A 161 -22.26 -14.16 -2.12
CA GLY A 161 -22.19 -14.01 -3.58
C GLY A 161 -20.95 -13.28 -4.09
N TYR A 162 -20.12 -12.73 -3.19
CA TYR A 162 -18.83 -12.13 -3.54
C TYR A 162 -17.67 -13.00 -3.05
N GLU A 163 -16.72 -13.29 -3.94
CA GLU A 163 -15.52 -14.04 -3.57
C GLU A 163 -14.51 -13.17 -2.81
N GLU A 164 -14.51 -11.87 -3.10
CA GLU A 164 -13.58 -10.91 -2.52
C GLU A 164 -13.97 -10.51 -1.10
N VAL A 165 -12.96 -10.46 -0.23
CA VAL A 165 -13.08 -9.98 1.13
C VAL A 165 -12.75 -8.50 1.14
N ARG A 166 -13.71 -7.65 1.47
CA ARG A 166 -13.48 -6.21 1.68
C ARG A 166 -12.76 -6.03 3.01
N VAL A 167 -11.69 -5.24 2.97
CA VAL A 167 -10.84 -4.96 4.12
C VAL A 167 -10.78 -3.46 4.28
N GLU A 168 -11.14 -2.97 5.46
CA GLU A 168 -11.11 -1.56 5.83
C GLU A 168 -10.19 -1.42 7.04
N VAL A 169 -9.08 -0.71 6.85
CA VAL A 169 -8.19 -0.37 7.96
C VAL A 169 -8.79 0.83 8.68
N GLN A 170 -8.96 0.75 10.00
CA GLN A 170 -9.54 1.81 10.81
C GLN A 170 -8.44 2.69 11.40
N ASP A 171 -7.55 2.07 12.16
CA ASP A 171 -6.46 2.74 12.86
C ASP A 171 -5.11 2.21 12.38
N ILE A 172 -4.13 3.11 12.27
CA ILE A 172 -2.75 2.78 11.92
C ILE A 172 -1.84 3.39 12.98
N THR A 173 -1.10 2.53 13.66
CA THR A 173 -0.02 2.89 14.56
C THR A 173 1.28 2.40 13.94
N SER A 174 2.18 3.33 13.60
CA SER A 174 3.49 2.99 13.05
C SER A 174 4.58 3.39 14.02
N ASP A 175 5.63 2.56 14.11
CA ASP A 175 6.83 2.94 14.83
C ASP A 175 7.69 3.84 13.92
N HIS A 176 7.99 5.03 14.43
CA HIS A 176 8.97 6.01 13.94
C HIS A 176 8.51 7.12 12.98
N ARG A 177 9.13 8.29 13.24
CA ARG A 177 9.26 9.51 12.42
C ARG A 177 9.65 9.29 10.94
N LEU A 178 10.07 8.06 10.59
CA LEU A 178 10.42 7.66 9.22
C LEU A 178 9.20 7.37 8.37
N PHE A 179 8.06 7.01 8.99
CA PHE A 179 6.83 6.74 8.27
C PHE A 179 6.37 7.98 7.50
N ASP A 180 6.23 9.12 8.18
CA ASP A 180 5.84 10.41 7.57
C ASP A 180 6.78 10.88 6.46
N GLY A 181 8.07 10.54 6.55
CA GLY A 181 9.08 10.93 5.57
C GLY A 181 9.14 10.04 4.33
N ILE A 182 8.71 8.78 4.43
CA ILE A 182 8.89 7.77 3.37
C ILE A 182 7.57 7.48 2.65
N MET A 183 6.46 7.38 3.39
CA MET A 183 5.18 6.96 2.83
C MET A 183 4.02 7.62 3.55
N GLN A 184 3.08 8.15 2.78
CA GLN A 184 1.87 8.74 3.35
C GLN A 184 0.98 7.67 3.96
N VAL A 185 0.37 7.98 5.11
CA VAL A 185 -0.54 7.08 5.85
C VAL A 185 -1.63 6.50 4.94
N ASP A 186 -2.26 7.35 4.11
CA ASP A 186 -3.35 6.94 3.21
C ASP A 186 -2.89 5.91 2.18
N ARG A 187 -1.67 6.05 1.68
CA ARG A 187 -1.11 5.14 0.68
C ARG A 187 -0.65 3.83 1.30
N ALA A 188 -0.03 3.91 2.48
CA ALA A 188 0.31 2.75 3.29
C ALA A 188 -0.95 1.92 3.57
N LYS A 189 -2.03 2.60 3.95
CA LYS A 189 -3.36 2.02 4.19
C LYS A 189 -3.83 1.25 2.96
N GLN A 190 -3.84 1.86 1.79
CA GLN A 190 -4.25 1.20 0.53
C GLN A 190 -3.41 -0.04 0.21
N PHE A 191 -2.08 0.04 0.37
CA PHE A 191 -1.21 -1.12 0.10
C PHE A 191 -1.46 -2.27 1.08
N ILE A 192 -1.64 -1.95 2.37
CA ILE A 192 -1.95 -2.92 3.41
C ILE A 192 -3.34 -3.53 3.17
N GLU A 193 -4.37 -2.71 2.91
CA GLU A 193 -5.74 -3.15 2.60
C GLU A 193 -5.76 -4.09 1.39
N SER A 194 -5.10 -3.71 0.30
CA SER A 194 -5.04 -4.53 -0.91
C SER A 194 -4.32 -5.86 -0.66
N ALA A 195 -3.19 -5.83 0.05
CA ALA A 195 -2.43 -7.04 0.37
C ALA A 195 -3.22 -8.01 1.27
N ILE A 196 -3.83 -7.49 2.34
CA ILE A 196 -4.65 -8.28 3.27
C ILE A 196 -5.91 -8.79 2.57
N SER A 197 -6.62 -7.95 1.81
CA SER A 197 -7.83 -8.32 1.07
C SER A 197 -7.57 -9.46 0.11
N GLN A 198 -6.50 -9.37 -0.68
CA GLN A 198 -6.17 -10.42 -1.64
C GLN A 198 -5.84 -11.74 -0.93
N ARG A 199 -5.04 -11.69 0.15
CA ARG A 199 -4.69 -12.89 0.93
C ARG A 199 -5.88 -13.49 1.68
N ALA A 200 -6.73 -12.66 2.26
CA ALA A 200 -7.95 -13.07 2.92
C ALA A 200 -8.93 -13.72 1.95
N SER A 201 -9.05 -13.18 0.74
CA SER A 201 -9.91 -13.75 -0.31
C SER A 201 -9.39 -15.12 -0.77
N GLU A 202 -8.09 -15.23 -1.03
CA GLU A 202 -7.43 -16.52 -1.36
C GLU A 202 -7.67 -17.55 -0.24
N ALA A 203 -7.48 -17.16 1.03
CA ALA A 203 -7.67 -18.03 2.19
C ALA A 203 -9.14 -18.45 2.36
N ALA A 204 -10.07 -17.50 2.29
CA ALA A 204 -11.51 -17.74 2.45
C ALA A 204 -12.07 -18.65 1.34
N THR A 205 -11.68 -18.42 0.08
CA THR A 205 -12.09 -19.26 -1.05
C THR A 205 -11.56 -20.68 -0.91
N ARG A 206 -10.31 -20.83 -0.46
CA ARG A 206 -9.74 -22.16 -0.21
C ARG A 206 -10.44 -22.89 0.93
N LEU A 207 -10.76 -22.19 2.03
CA LEU A 207 -11.53 -22.75 3.14
C LEU A 207 -12.93 -23.20 2.71
N ALA A 208 -13.62 -22.39 1.91
CA ALA A 208 -14.94 -22.72 1.39
C ALA A 208 -14.90 -23.99 0.52
N LYS A 209 -13.92 -24.09 -0.39
CA LYS A 209 -13.71 -25.28 -1.23
C LYS A 209 -13.43 -26.53 -0.40
N GLU A 210 -12.53 -26.44 0.57
CA GLU A 210 -12.19 -27.57 1.45
C GLU A 210 -13.39 -28.03 2.30
N LYS A 211 -14.25 -27.10 2.76
CA LYS A 211 -15.48 -27.44 3.50
C LYS A 211 -16.53 -28.08 2.59
N MET A 212 -16.72 -27.58 1.37
CA MET A 212 -17.63 -28.18 0.40
C MET A 212 -17.19 -29.59 0.01
N GLN A 213 -15.90 -29.79 -0.24
CA GLN A 213 -15.36 -31.12 -0.54
C GLN A 213 -15.60 -32.10 0.59
N LYS A 214 -15.27 -31.73 1.83
CA LYS A 214 -15.55 -32.57 3.02
C LYS A 214 -17.03 -32.90 3.21
N LEU A 215 -17.94 -32.01 2.78
CA LEU A 215 -19.38 -32.29 2.82
C LEU A 215 -19.78 -33.25 1.70
N ASN A 216 -19.25 -33.05 0.49
CA ASN A 216 -19.51 -33.95 -0.64
C ASN A 216 -19.06 -35.40 -0.34
N ASP A 217 -17.87 -35.54 0.25
CA ASP A 217 -17.30 -36.83 0.65
C ASP A 217 -18.17 -37.52 1.73
N LYS A 218 -18.71 -36.75 2.67
CA LYS A 218 -19.59 -37.29 3.73
C LYS A 218 -20.98 -37.68 3.23
N LEU A 219 -21.47 -37.02 2.19
CA LEU A 219 -22.78 -37.28 1.61
C LEU A 219 -22.74 -38.41 0.57
N GLY A 220 -21.56 -38.93 0.24
CA GLY A 220 -21.42 -40.02 -0.74
C GLY A 220 -21.82 -39.62 -2.15
N LEU A 221 -21.71 -38.33 -2.49
CA LEU A 221 -22.06 -37.78 -3.80
C LEU A 221 -20.87 -37.79 -4.78
N ALA A 222 -19.97 -38.78 -4.65
CA ALA A 222 -18.78 -38.94 -5.48
C ALA A 222 -18.77 -40.31 -6.17
#